data_AF-A0A925C7S7-F1
#
_entry.id   AF-A0A925C7S7-F1
#
_cell.length_a   1.000
_cell.length_b   1.000
_cell.length_c   1.000
_cell.angle_alpha   90.00
_cell.angle_beta   90.00
_cell.angle_gamma   90.00
#
_symmetry.space_group_name_H-M   'P 1'
#
loop_
_entity.id
_entity.type
_entity.pdbx_description
1 polymer ?
#
loop_
_entity_poly.entity_id
_entity_poly.type
_entity_poly.pdbx_seq_one_letter_code
_entity_poly.pdbx_strand_id
1 'polypeptide(L)'
;MDTKLCVRLAIVAAAFSVLAALPAAAADDCKETVKVEGKPASLRDLGAYPNSLLAWRSAVKEKFGGEYNSWRYAKDAKVDCTEKAGQWVCVRTAKPCKDLLSRAMGGAAEAVKKNCKADSLSSYGAKKKGKKEAEEQAIFGWEIDTRKKHGKEYAVWKNATATDIDCHDVSGGIQCIAVGTGCKP
;
A
#
# COMPACT_ATOMS: atom_id res chain seq x y z
N MET A 1 12.02 -68.52 31.31
CA MET A 1 10.69 -67.89 31.12
C MET A 1 10.61 -66.54 31.84
N ASP A 2 11.62 -65.71 31.58
CA ASP A 2 11.60 -64.36 31.02
C ASP A 2 10.60 -63.31 31.53
N THR A 3 10.99 -62.70 32.65
CA THR A 3 10.49 -61.45 33.26
C THR A 3 10.91 -60.17 32.52
N LYS A 4 10.79 -60.10 31.17
CA LYS A 4 11.29 -58.94 30.41
C LYS A 4 10.42 -58.44 29.24
N LEU A 5 9.10 -58.57 29.32
CA LEU A 5 8.23 -58.15 28.19
C LEU A 5 6.96 -57.35 28.54
N CYS A 6 6.90 -56.70 29.72
CA CYS A 6 5.75 -55.85 30.09
C CYS A 6 6.08 -54.38 30.36
N VAL A 7 7.26 -53.88 29.95
CA VAL A 7 7.68 -52.48 30.18
C VAL A 7 8.09 -51.78 28.88
N ARG A 8 7.40 -52.04 27.77
CA ARG A 8 7.67 -51.38 26.47
C ARG A 8 6.41 -50.91 25.72
N LEU A 9 5.37 -50.51 26.44
CA LEU A 9 4.11 -50.06 25.83
C LEU A 9 3.50 -48.82 26.52
N ALA A 10 4.33 -47.90 27.00
CA ALA A 10 3.87 -46.66 27.64
C ALA A 10 4.66 -45.40 27.25
N ILE A 11 5.34 -45.39 26.10
CA ILE A 11 6.06 -44.19 25.60
C ILE A 11 5.84 -44.03 24.09
N VAL A 12 4.59 -44.05 23.63
CA VAL A 12 4.22 -43.57 22.27
C VAL A 12 2.83 -42.93 22.34
N ALA A 13 2.68 -41.89 23.18
CA ALA A 13 1.42 -41.13 23.25
C ALA A 13 1.62 -39.67 23.71
N ALA A 14 2.80 -39.09 23.46
CA ALA A 14 3.11 -37.72 23.91
C ALA A 14 4.02 -36.95 22.92
N ALA A 15 3.81 -37.11 21.61
CA ALA A 15 4.63 -36.40 20.61
C ALA A 15 3.86 -35.86 19.39
N PHE A 16 2.52 -35.88 19.39
CA PHE A 16 1.73 -35.40 18.23
C PHE A 16 0.52 -34.53 18.61
N SER A 17 0.64 -33.73 19.67
CA SER A 17 -0.43 -32.82 20.08
C SER A 17 0.04 -31.41 20.40
N VAL A 18 1.04 -30.89 19.68
CA VAL A 18 1.38 -29.44 19.72
C VAL A 18 1.85 -28.97 18.34
N LEU A 19 0.97 -29.00 17.35
CA LEU A 19 1.06 -28.11 16.19
C LEU A 19 -0.36 -27.82 15.67
N ALA A 20 -1.25 -27.46 16.59
CA ALA A 20 -2.23 -26.43 16.26
C ALA A 20 -1.45 -25.11 16.14
N ALA A 21 -0.73 -24.95 15.02
CA ALA A 21 -0.35 -23.65 14.53
C ALA A 21 -1.67 -22.96 14.19
N LEU A 22 -2.31 -22.38 15.22
CA LEU A 22 -3.15 -21.22 15.03
C LEU A 22 -2.34 -20.32 14.09
N PRO A 23 -2.88 -19.90 12.93
CA PRO A 23 -2.24 -18.78 12.25
C PRO A 23 -2.17 -17.71 13.32
N ALA A 24 -0.96 -17.37 13.76
CA ALA A 24 -0.76 -16.17 14.53
C ALA A 24 -1.44 -15.11 13.68
N ALA A 25 -2.60 -14.62 14.15
CA ALA A 25 -3.22 -13.44 13.60
C ALA A 25 -2.09 -12.42 13.71
N ALA A 26 -1.41 -12.17 12.59
CA ALA A 26 -0.24 -11.33 12.55
C ALA A 26 -0.70 -10.06 13.22
N ALA A 27 -0.15 -9.78 14.41
CA ALA A 27 -0.59 -8.66 15.22
C ALA A 27 -0.69 -7.47 14.27
N ASP A 28 -1.85 -6.82 14.25
CA ASP A 28 -2.12 -5.74 13.33
C ASP A 28 -1.05 -4.67 13.51
N ASP A 29 0.02 -4.73 12.71
CA ASP A 29 1.14 -3.79 12.76
C ASP A 29 0.68 -2.50 12.10
N CYS A 30 -0.20 -1.82 12.85
CA CYS A 30 -0.88 -0.61 12.50
C CYS A 30 -0.55 0.42 13.59
N LYS A 31 -0.31 1.66 13.17
CA LYS A 31 -0.02 2.77 14.07
C LYS A 31 -1.29 3.54 14.42
N GLU A 32 -1.14 4.59 15.22
CA GLU A 32 -2.24 5.48 15.55
C GLU A 32 -2.83 6.16 14.31
N THR A 33 -4.11 6.50 14.40
CA THR A 33 -4.85 7.14 13.31
C THR A 33 -4.18 8.45 12.90
N VAL A 34 -3.96 8.59 11.59
CA VAL A 34 -3.47 9.82 10.97
C VAL A 34 -4.60 10.47 10.19
N LYS A 35 -4.84 11.75 10.50
CA LYS A 35 -5.80 12.62 9.81
C LYS A 35 -5.04 13.78 9.16
N VAL A 36 -5.10 13.87 7.83
CA VAL A 36 -4.35 14.87 7.06
C VAL A 36 -5.23 15.48 5.99
N GLU A 37 -5.14 16.79 5.86
CA GLU A 37 -5.78 17.57 4.80
C GLU A 37 -4.84 17.71 3.60
N GLY A 38 -5.36 17.47 2.39
CA GLY A 38 -4.65 17.72 1.15
C GLY A 38 -4.75 19.17 0.69
N LYS A 39 -3.82 19.59 -0.18
CA LYS A 39 -3.87 20.92 -0.81
C LYS A 39 -5.20 21.13 -1.58
N PRO A 40 -5.85 22.30 -1.46
CA PRO A 40 -7.07 22.62 -2.22
C PRO A 40 -6.87 22.55 -3.73
N ALA A 41 -7.93 22.23 -4.47
CA ALA A 41 -7.92 22.23 -5.94
C ALA A 41 -9.29 22.59 -6.53
N SER A 42 -9.32 23.06 -7.78
CA SER A 42 -10.56 23.38 -8.50
C SER A 42 -11.41 22.15 -8.82
N LEU A 43 -10.80 20.98 -8.97
CA LEU A 43 -11.49 19.71 -9.25
C LEU A 43 -11.39 18.76 -8.07
N ARG A 44 -12.53 18.18 -7.66
CA ARG A 44 -12.58 17.18 -6.59
C ARG A 44 -11.74 15.96 -6.91
N ASP A 45 -12.14 15.22 -7.95
CA ASP A 45 -11.60 13.88 -8.21
C ASP A 45 -10.21 13.91 -8.87
N LEU A 46 -9.88 14.96 -9.63
CA LEU A 46 -8.61 15.07 -10.37
C LEU A 46 -7.59 15.99 -9.68
N GLY A 47 -7.96 16.64 -8.57
CA GLY A 47 -7.10 17.62 -7.89
C GLY A 47 -7.10 17.46 -6.37
N ALA A 48 -8.24 17.59 -5.70
CA ALA A 48 -8.28 17.56 -4.23
C ALA A 48 -8.09 16.13 -3.66
N TYR A 49 -8.75 15.15 -4.29
CA TYR A 49 -8.61 13.73 -3.94
C TYR A 49 -7.17 13.20 -4.03
N PRO A 50 -6.41 13.40 -5.14
CA PRO A 50 -5.02 12.96 -5.23
C PRO A 50 -4.11 13.73 -4.26
N ASN A 51 -4.34 15.04 -4.09
CA ASN A 51 -3.58 15.86 -3.16
C ASN A 51 -3.68 15.34 -1.72
N SER A 52 -4.86 14.88 -1.31
CA SER A 52 -5.06 14.28 0.02
C SER A 52 -4.31 12.95 0.20
N LEU A 53 -4.21 12.14 -0.86
CA LEU A 53 -3.45 10.89 -0.83
C LEU A 53 -1.96 11.17 -0.64
N LEU A 54 -1.40 12.06 -1.45
CA LEU A 54 0.01 12.43 -1.35
C LEU A 54 0.36 13.05 0.00
N ALA A 55 -0.51 13.93 0.52
CA ALA A 55 -0.33 14.55 1.82
C ALA A 55 -0.33 13.50 2.95
N TRP A 56 -1.30 12.58 2.96
CA TRP A 56 -1.37 11.52 3.96
C TRP A 56 -0.15 10.59 3.89
N ARG A 57 0.24 10.15 2.67
CA ARG A 57 1.41 9.28 2.46
C ARG A 57 2.72 9.93 2.92
N SER A 58 2.86 11.24 2.70
CA SER A 58 4.02 12.01 3.17
C SER A 58 4.05 12.07 4.69
N ALA A 59 2.95 12.45 5.33
CA ALA A 59 2.85 12.57 6.78
C ALA A 59 3.07 11.23 7.51
N VAL A 60 2.53 10.14 6.97
CA VAL A 60 2.75 8.78 7.50
C VAL A 60 4.20 8.35 7.32
N LYS A 61 4.80 8.60 6.16
CA LYS A 61 6.20 8.27 5.91
C LYS A 61 7.13 9.01 6.87
N GLU A 62 6.88 10.29 7.09
CA GLU A 62 7.66 11.12 8.00
C GLU A 62 7.51 10.67 9.46
N LYS A 63 6.30 10.29 9.87
CA LYS A 63 6.01 9.91 11.25
C LYS A 63 6.38 8.48 11.62
N PHE A 64 6.18 7.52 10.70
CA PHE A 64 6.28 6.08 11.01
C PHE A 64 7.21 5.29 10.11
N GLY A 65 7.68 5.87 9.00
CA GLY A 65 8.48 5.16 8.00
C GLY A 65 7.74 4.84 6.71
N GLY A 66 8.51 4.58 5.65
CA GLY A 66 7.98 4.32 4.31
C GLY A 66 7.13 3.07 4.21
N GLU A 67 7.38 2.08 5.08
CA GLU A 67 6.69 0.81 5.11
C GLU A 67 5.23 0.90 5.62
N TYR A 68 4.82 2.02 6.21
CA TYR A 68 3.45 2.22 6.69
C TYR A 68 2.61 3.11 5.77
N ASN A 69 3.20 3.69 4.73
CA ASN A 69 2.57 4.77 3.97
C ASN A 69 1.64 4.31 2.85
N SER A 70 1.40 3.01 2.65
CA SER A 70 0.46 2.53 1.65
C SER A 70 -0.98 2.68 2.16
N TRP A 71 -1.76 3.49 1.45
CA TRP A 71 -3.17 3.70 1.73
C TRP A 71 -3.98 2.41 1.56
N ARG A 72 -3.65 1.59 0.56
CA ARG A 72 -4.32 0.32 0.29
C ARG A 72 -4.31 -0.64 1.49
N TYR A 73 -3.28 -0.57 2.34
CA TYR A 73 -3.16 -1.42 3.52
C TYR A 73 -3.60 -0.74 4.81
N ALA A 74 -3.99 0.53 4.76
CA ALA A 74 -4.46 1.26 5.92
C ALA A 74 -5.84 0.75 6.39
N LYS A 75 -6.07 0.76 7.70
CA LYS A 75 -7.38 0.40 8.30
C LYS A 75 -8.21 1.64 8.57
N ASP A 76 -9.53 1.43 8.66
CA ASP A 76 -10.50 2.50 8.94
C ASP A 76 -10.38 3.67 7.95
N ALA A 77 -10.05 3.35 6.70
CA ALA A 77 -9.72 4.31 5.65
C ALA A 77 -10.95 5.12 5.22
N LYS A 78 -10.88 6.43 5.41
CA LYS A 78 -11.94 7.37 5.08
C LYS A 78 -11.39 8.59 4.34
N VAL A 79 -12.13 9.04 3.33
CA VAL A 79 -11.86 10.29 2.59
C VAL A 79 -13.09 11.18 2.68
N ASP A 80 -12.93 12.37 3.24
CA ASP A 80 -13.97 13.38 3.34
C ASP A 80 -13.59 14.58 2.46
N CYS A 81 -14.35 14.83 1.40
CA CYS A 81 -14.12 15.95 0.49
C CYS A 81 -15.22 17.01 0.66
N THR A 82 -14.81 18.25 0.91
CA THR A 82 -15.71 19.40 1.03
C THR A 82 -15.30 20.51 0.09
N GLU A 83 -16.27 21.20 -0.50
CA GLU A 83 -16.04 22.41 -1.27
C GLU A 83 -16.10 23.64 -0.36
N LYS A 84 -15.08 24.49 -0.43
CA LYS A 84 -14.99 25.75 0.31
C LYS A 84 -14.49 26.82 -0.66
N ALA A 85 -15.26 27.90 -0.82
CA ALA A 85 -14.91 29.03 -1.70
C ALA A 85 -14.53 28.61 -3.14
N GLY A 86 -15.27 27.65 -3.73
CA GLY A 86 -15.01 27.16 -5.09
C GLY A 86 -13.77 26.27 -5.24
N GLN A 87 -13.16 25.86 -4.13
CA GLN A 87 -12.08 24.89 -4.11
C GLN A 87 -12.49 23.65 -3.30
N TRP A 88 -12.16 22.49 -3.84
CA TRP A 88 -12.31 21.22 -3.17
C TRP A 88 -11.11 20.97 -2.26
N VAL A 89 -11.39 20.51 -1.04
CA VAL A 89 -10.41 20.09 -0.05
C VAL A 89 -10.81 18.72 0.44
N CYS A 90 -9.89 17.76 0.39
CA CYS A 90 -10.13 16.39 0.85
C CYS A 90 -9.24 16.07 2.06
N VAL A 91 -9.84 15.46 3.06
CA VAL A 91 -9.17 15.00 4.29
C VAL A 91 -9.17 13.48 4.30
N ARG A 92 -7.99 12.88 4.51
CA ARG A 92 -7.83 11.44 4.69
C ARG A 92 -7.60 11.10 6.14
N THR A 93 -8.37 10.13 6.62
CA THR A 93 -8.25 9.58 7.98
C THR A 93 -8.10 8.08 7.87
N ALA A 94 -7.03 7.52 8.41
CA ALA A 94 -6.83 6.07 8.45
C ALA A 94 -5.77 5.70 9.50
N LYS A 95 -5.76 4.44 9.93
CA LYS A 95 -4.66 3.83 10.69
C LYS A 95 -3.66 3.26 9.69
N PRO A 96 -2.43 3.81 9.60
CA PRO A 96 -1.44 3.30 8.67
C PRO A 96 -0.93 1.95 9.17
N CYS A 97 -0.86 0.97 8.28
CA CYS A 97 -0.40 -0.38 8.60
C CYS A 97 0.77 -0.76 7.72
N LYS A 98 1.66 -1.60 8.27
CA LYS A 98 2.84 -2.07 7.53
C LYS A 98 2.39 -2.78 6.26
N ASP A 99 2.92 -2.35 5.12
CA ASP A 99 2.52 -2.86 3.82
C ASP A 99 2.96 -4.33 3.64
N LEU A 100 2.23 -5.11 2.82
CA LEU A 100 2.51 -6.54 2.63
C LEU A 100 3.91 -6.81 2.06
N LEU A 101 4.47 -5.91 1.24
CA LEU A 101 5.80 -6.06 0.68
C LEU A 101 6.85 -5.90 1.78
N SER A 102 6.71 -4.90 2.63
CA SER A 102 7.55 -4.64 3.80
C SER A 102 7.36 -5.70 4.90
N ARG A 103 6.19 -6.35 4.97
CA ARG A 103 5.97 -7.54 5.82
C ARG A 103 6.67 -8.77 5.25
N ALA A 104 6.53 -9.03 3.94
CA ALA A 104 7.13 -10.18 3.26
C ALA A 104 8.67 -10.07 3.18
N MET A 105 9.19 -8.85 3.09
CA MET A 105 10.64 -8.59 3.05
C MET A 105 11.26 -8.32 4.44
N GLY A 106 10.54 -8.62 5.54
CA GLY A 106 10.94 -8.39 6.94
C GLY A 106 12.15 -9.18 7.45
N GLY A 107 13.24 -9.17 6.67
CA GLY A 107 14.53 -9.80 6.91
C GLY A 107 15.53 -9.65 5.76
N ALA A 108 15.14 -9.14 4.58
CA ALA A 108 15.99 -9.09 3.38
C ALA A 108 16.00 -7.74 2.62
N ALA A 109 15.30 -6.70 3.11
CA ALA A 109 15.12 -5.44 2.38
C ALA A 109 16.15 -4.33 2.68
N GLU A 110 17.24 -4.63 3.37
CA GLU A 110 18.41 -3.76 3.28
C GLU A 110 19.31 -4.25 2.15
N ALA A 111 19.60 -3.37 1.18
CA ALA A 111 20.67 -3.50 0.18
C ALA A 111 20.35 -4.07 -1.22
N VAL A 112 19.20 -3.76 -1.82
CA VAL A 112 19.26 -3.40 -3.26
C VAL A 112 19.20 -1.88 -3.33
N LYS A 113 20.38 -1.24 -3.49
CA LYS A 113 20.48 0.18 -3.85
C LYS A 113 19.92 0.37 -5.26
N LYS A 114 18.59 0.26 -5.41
CA LYS A 114 17.91 0.63 -6.63
C LYS A 114 18.16 2.11 -6.85
N ASN A 115 18.63 2.46 -8.04
CA ASN A 115 18.80 3.86 -8.43
C ASN A 115 17.40 4.46 -8.64
N CYS A 116 16.85 4.99 -7.55
CA CYS A 116 15.51 5.56 -7.46
C CYS A 116 15.56 7.08 -7.50
N LYS A 117 14.49 7.69 -8.04
CA LYS A 117 14.29 9.14 -7.95
C LYS A 117 13.88 9.55 -6.54
N ALA A 118 14.10 10.82 -6.21
CA ALA A 118 13.71 11.37 -4.91
C ALA A 118 12.18 11.51 -4.78
N ASP A 119 11.52 11.96 -5.86
CA ASP A 119 10.09 12.24 -5.86
C ASP A 119 9.26 11.00 -6.17
N SER A 120 8.15 10.84 -5.46
CA SER A 120 7.06 9.97 -5.89
C SER A 120 6.17 10.71 -6.89
N LEU A 121 5.77 10.02 -7.96
CA LEU A 121 4.81 10.52 -8.93
C LEU A 121 3.48 9.81 -8.75
N SER A 122 2.41 10.50 -9.15
CA SER A 122 1.06 9.97 -9.14
C SER A 122 0.36 10.27 -10.47
N SER A 123 -0.41 9.31 -10.98
CA SER A 123 -1.19 9.53 -12.20
C SER A 123 -2.53 8.81 -12.17
N TYR A 124 -3.51 9.40 -12.84
CA TYR A 124 -4.84 8.82 -13.02
C TYR A 124 -4.89 7.98 -14.28
N GLY A 125 -5.60 6.86 -14.21
CA GLY A 125 -6.01 6.11 -15.40
C GLY A 125 -7.19 6.75 -16.11
N ALA A 126 -7.54 6.26 -17.30
CA ALA A 126 -8.76 6.69 -17.98
C ALA A 126 -10.01 6.39 -17.13
N LYS A 127 -10.98 7.33 -17.13
CA LYS A 127 -12.29 7.20 -16.46
C LYS A 127 -13.12 6.04 -17.07
N LYS A 128 -14.01 5.46 -16.26
CA LYS A 128 -15.15 4.58 -16.66
C LYS A 128 -14.77 3.19 -17.16
N LYS A 129 -14.03 2.44 -16.35
CA LYS A 129 -13.81 1.01 -16.60
C LYS A 129 -14.11 0.17 -15.35
N GLY A 130 -14.10 -1.15 -15.51
CA GLY A 130 -14.03 -2.07 -14.39
C GLY A 130 -12.77 -1.80 -13.56
N LYS A 131 -12.77 -2.27 -12.31
CA LYS A 131 -11.69 -1.99 -11.36
C LYS A 131 -10.31 -2.35 -11.92
N LYS A 132 -10.18 -3.54 -12.54
CA LYS A 132 -8.93 -4.04 -13.09
C LYS A 132 -8.38 -3.13 -14.19
N GLU A 133 -9.21 -2.75 -15.14
CA GLU A 133 -8.81 -1.87 -16.23
C GLU A 133 -8.49 -0.46 -15.73
N ALA A 134 -9.21 0.03 -14.72
CA ALA A 134 -8.92 1.33 -14.10
C ALA A 134 -7.54 1.34 -13.41
N GLU A 135 -7.18 0.24 -12.72
CA GLU A 135 -5.85 0.05 -12.14
C GLU A 135 -4.76 0.00 -13.22
N GLU A 136 -4.95 -0.80 -14.27
CA GLU A 136 -4.00 -0.92 -15.39
C GLU A 136 -3.76 0.43 -16.07
N GLN A 137 -4.82 1.21 -16.29
CA GLN A 137 -4.71 2.55 -16.88
C GLN A 137 -4.01 3.53 -15.95
N ALA A 138 -4.21 3.43 -14.63
CA ALA A 138 -3.53 4.29 -13.67
C ALA A 138 -2.03 4.01 -13.64
N ILE A 139 -1.65 2.73 -13.67
CA ILE A 139 -0.26 2.29 -13.83
C ILE A 139 0.33 2.83 -15.13
N PHE A 140 -0.39 2.68 -16.25
CA PHE A 140 0.08 3.17 -17.55
C PHE A 140 0.24 4.70 -17.58
N GLY A 141 -0.70 5.45 -17.00
CA GLY A 141 -0.58 6.89 -16.82
C GLY A 141 0.67 7.26 -16.03
N TRP A 142 0.94 6.52 -14.93
CA TRP A 142 2.13 6.73 -14.12
C TRP A 142 3.41 6.46 -14.91
N GLU A 143 3.44 5.42 -15.74
CA GLU A 143 4.59 5.13 -16.61
C GLU A 143 4.81 6.23 -17.65
N ILE A 144 3.75 6.78 -18.26
CA ILE A 144 3.87 7.92 -19.17
C ILE A 144 4.46 9.14 -18.48
N ASP A 145 3.93 9.50 -17.31
CA ASP A 145 4.36 10.71 -16.59
C ASP A 145 5.78 10.56 -16.06
N THR A 146 6.12 9.37 -15.56
CA THR A 146 7.49 9.03 -15.14
C THR A 146 8.44 9.06 -16.33
N ARG A 147 8.03 8.54 -17.49
CA ARG A 147 8.84 8.58 -18.72
C ARG A 147 9.11 10.00 -19.16
N LYS A 148 8.10 10.87 -19.13
CA LYS A 148 8.22 12.30 -19.47
C LYS A 148 9.15 13.03 -18.51
N LYS A 149 9.03 12.79 -17.20
CA LYS A 149 9.81 13.52 -16.18
C LYS A 149 11.23 12.98 -15.98
N HIS A 150 11.43 11.67 -16.10
CA HIS A 150 12.64 10.99 -15.62
C HIS A 150 13.31 10.06 -16.65
N GLY A 151 12.67 9.77 -17.77
CA GLY A 151 13.19 8.84 -18.78
C GLY A 151 12.55 7.45 -18.72
N LYS A 152 12.62 6.72 -19.83
CA LYS A 152 11.96 5.40 -20.02
C LYS A 152 12.44 4.34 -19.04
N GLU A 153 13.67 4.46 -18.55
CA GLU A 153 14.34 3.51 -17.68
C GLU A 153 13.89 3.57 -16.22
N TYR A 154 13.19 4.64 -15.81
CA TYR A 154 12.54 4.75 -14.49
C TYR A 154 11.04 4.46 -14.56
N ALA A 155 10.49 4.34 -15.77
CA ALA A 155 9.06 4.28 -16.06
C ALA A 155 8.54 2.84 -16.19
N VAL A 156 9.01 1.95 -15.32
CA VAL A 156 8.56 0.55 -15.26
C VAL A 156 7.95 0.30 -13.90
N TRP A 157 6.63 0.12 -13.84
CA TRP A 157 5.91 0.01 -12.57
C TRP A 157 6.42 -1.11 -11.66
N LYS A 158 6.79 -2.26 -12.25
CA LYS A 158 7.36 -3.40 -11.51
C LYS A 158 8.68 -3.08 -10.80
N ASN A 159 9.41 -2.08 -11.27
CA ASN A 159 10.67 -1.65 -10.66
C ASN A 159 10.45 -0.55 -9.63
N ALA A 160 9.31 0.14 -9.68
CA ALA A 160 8.99 1.23 -8.78
C ALA A 160 8.93 0.76 -7.33
N THR A 161 9.27 1.67 -6.42
CA THR A 161 9.20 1.43 -4.97
C THR A 161 8.14 2.33 -4.34
N ALA A 162 7.77 2.00 -3.10
CA ALA A 162 6.68 2.67 -2.37
C ALA A 162 5.40 2.79 -3.21
N THR A 163 5.08 1.73 -3.97
CA THR A 163 3.94 1.73 -4.90
C THR A 163 2.61 1.59 -4.16
N ASP A 164 1.60 2.29 -4.66
CA ASP A 164 0.26 2.27 -4.10
C ASP A 164 -0.75 2.55 -5.21
N ILE A 165 -1.93 1.94 -5.12
CA ILE A 165 -3.03 2.21 -6.02
C ILE A 165 -4.28 2.40 -5.17
N ASP A 166 -4.90 3.57 -5.31
CA ASP A 166 -6.15 3.91 -4.64
C ASP A 166 -7.24 4.08 -5.69
N CYS A 167 -8.39 3.45 -5.46
CA CYS A 167 -9.51 3.46 -6.39
C CYS A 167 -10.77 3.93 -5.67
N HIS A 168 -11.55 4.77 -6.34
CA HIS A 168 -12.83 5.26 -5.82
C HIS A 168 -13.89 5.31 -6.91
N ASP A 169 -15.14 5.25 -6.48
CA ASP A 169 -16.28 5.36 -7.38
C ASP A 169 -16.44 6.80 -7.86
N VAL A 170 -16.67 6.94 -9.17
CA VAL A 170 -16.98 8.21 -9.84
C VAL A 170 -18.22 8.04 -10.70
N SER A 171 -18.83 9.16 -11.11
CA SER A 171 -19.95 9.10 -12.05
C SER A 171 -19.53 8.38 -13.35
N GLY A 172 -20.12 7.20 -13.58
CA GLY A 172 -19.87 6.36 -14.76
C GLY A 172 -18.82 5.26 -14.60
N GLY A 173 -18.29 4.99 -13.40
CA GLY A 173 -17.44 3.81 -13.15
C GLY A 173 -16.42 4.02 -12.03
N ILE A 174 -15.30 3.31 -12.10
CA ILE A 174 -14.20 3.42 -11.14
C ILE A 174 -13.09 4.31 -11.71
N GLN A 175 -12.48 5.11 -10.83
CA GLN A 175 -11.27 5.87 -11.10
C GLN A 175 -10.18 5.39 -10.15
N CYS A 176 -9.00 5.06 -10.68
CA CYS A 176 -7.84 4.73 -9.86
C CYS A 176 -6.71 5.74 -10.07
N ILE A 177 -5.93 5.94 -9.01
CA ILE A 177 -4.66 6.67 -9.01
C ILE A 177 -3.54 5.72 -8.62
N ALA A 178 -2.49 5.67 -9.43
CA ALA A 178 -1.27 4.93 -9.14
C ALA A 178 -0.21 5.92 -8.64
N VAL A 179 0.44 5.58 -7.53
CA VAL A 179 1.51 6.37 -6.89
C VAL A 179 2.74 5.49 -6.74
N GLY A 180 3.91 6.01 -7.08
CA GLY A 180 5.16 5.24 -6.98
C GLY A 180 6.39 6.09 -7.22
N THR A 181 7.54 5.60 -6.77
CA THR A 181 8.85 6.20 -7.04
C THR A 181 9.56 5.41 -8.12
N GLY A 182 9.88 6.07 -9.23
CA GLY A 182 10.55 5.43 -10.36
C GLY A 182 11.98 5.02 -10.02
N CYS A 183 12.30 3.75 -10.30
CA CYS A 183 13.60 3.16 -10.03
C CYS A 183 14.09 2.37 -11.25
N LYS A 184 15.40 2.35 -11.45
CA LYS A 184 16.04 1.41 -12.38
C LYS A 184 16.01 -0.03 -11.84
N PRO A 185 16.09 -1.04 -12.72
CA PRO A 185 16.33 -2.42 -12.34
C PRO A 185 17.54 -2.56 -11.41
#